data_AF-A0A3D3AML1-F1
#
_entry.id   AF-A0A3D3AML1-F1
#
_cell.length_a   1.000
_cell.length_b   1.000
_cell.length_c   1.000
_cell.angle_alpha   90.00
_cell.angle_beta   90.00
_cell.angle_gamma   90.00
#
_symmetry.space_group_name_H-M   'P 1'
#
loop_
_entity.id
_entity.type
_entity.pdbx_description
1 polymer ?
#
loop_
_entity_poly.entity_id
_entity_poly.type
_entity_poly.pdbx_seq_one_letter_code
_entity_poly.pdbx_strand_id
1 'polypeptide(L)'
;MKQMFEQLIKIIENANGAREIIETEFKKYYDINKQMIEESAKKMGEKMEEMKKNLPNPNDFTVIMGKMFEVMSDMVGEENFKKMMELQQKYPFLQEVSKKFMPGK
;
A
#
# COMPACT_ATOMS: atom_id res chain seq x y z
N MET A 1 7.37 0.67 -7.70
CA MET A 1 6.14 0.57 -6.88
C MET A 1 5.14 -0.42 -7.45
N LYS A 2 4.59 -0.20 -8.65
CA LYS A 2 3.67 -1.15 -9.33
C LYS A 2 4.08 -2.64 -9.23
N GLN A 3 5.29 -2.99 -9.69
CA GLN A 3 5.77 -4.38 -9.62
C GLN A 3 5.84 -4.95 -8.20
N MET A 4 6.12 -4.10 -7.19
CA MET A 4 6.14 -4.55 -5.80
C MET A 4 4.74 -4.90 -5.31
N PHE A 5 3.76 -4.06 -5.64
CA PHE A 5 2.36 -4.31 -5.33
C PHE A 5 1.82 -5.56 -6.01
N GLU A 6 2.20 -5.80 -7.27
CA GLU A 6 1.83 -7.03 -7.99
C GLU A 6 2.37 -8.30 -7.29
N GLN A 7 3.59 -8.25 -6.77
CA GLN A 7 4.16 -9.36 -6.00
C GLN A 7 3.43 -9.55 -4.67
N LEU A 8 3.06 -8.47 -3.98
CA LEU A 8 2.26 -8.55 -2.75
C LEU A 8 0.88 -9.17 -2.99
N ILE A 9 0.19 -8.77 -4.05
CA ILE A 9 -1.09 -9.36 -4.46
C ILE A 9 -0.92 -10.87 -4.68
N LYS A 10 0.12 -11.28 -5.42
CA LYS A 10 0.43 -12.70 -5.67
C LYS A 10 0.71 -13.47 -4.39
N ILE A 11 1.46 -12.90 -3.43
CA ILE A 11 1.71 -13.53 -2.12
C ILE A 11 0.38 -13.81 -1.41
N ILE A 12 -0.52 -12.83 -1.38
CA ILE A 12 -1.81 -12.95 -0.70
C ILE A 12 -2.71 -14.00 -1.39
N GLU A 13 -2.76 -13.98 -2.73
CA GLU A 13 -3.55 -14.91 -3.53
C GLU A 13 -3.02 -16.34 -3.42
N ASN A 14 -1.70 -16.55 -3.53
CA ASN A 14 -1.07 -17.86 -3.43
C ASN A 14 -1.18 -18.45 -2.02
N ALA A 15 -1.12 -17.60 -0.99
CA ALA A 15 -1.35 -18.02 0.38
C ALA A 15 -2.82 -18.35 0.68
N ASN A 16 -3.74 -18.07 -0.26
CA ASN A 16 -5.18 -18.30 -0.12
C ASN A 16 -5.76 -17.70 1.18
N GLY A 17 -5.26 -16.55 1.61
CA GLY A 17 -5.68 -15.90 2.86
C GLY A 17 -5.14 -16.51 4.16
N ALA A 18 -4.23 -17.49 4.11
CA ALA A 18 -3.59 -18.04 5.29
C ALA A 18 -2.67 -17.01 5.95
N ARG A 19 -3.07 -16.49 7.11
CA ARG A 19 -2.36 -15.40 7.82
C ARG A 19 -0.89 -15.70 8.04
N GLU A 20 -0.54 -16.88 8.55
CA GLU A 20 0.85 -17.23 8.89
C GLU A 20 1.76 -17.29 7.64
N ILE A 21 1.22 -17.80 6.53
CA ILE A 21 1.95 -17.85 5.25
C ILE A 21 2.16 -16.44 4.73
N ILE A 22 1.11 -15.61 4.75
CA ILE A 22 1.21 -14.21 4.32
C ILE A 22 2.20 -13.45 5.21
N GLU A 23 2.13 -13.57 6.53
CA GLU A 23 3.08 -12.91 7.44
C GLU A 23 4.53 -13.32 7.13
N THR A 24 4.77 -14.62 6.87
CA THR A 24 6.11 -15.14 6.57
C THR A 24 6.62 -14.64 5.22
N GLU A 25 5.82 -14.75 4.16
CA GLU A 25 6.22 -14.36 2.81
C GLU A 25 6.33 -12.83 2.67
N PHE A 26 5.42 -12.08 3.31
CA PHE A 26 5.48 -10.63 3.36
C PHE A 26 6.75 -10.14 4.09
N LYS A 27 7.13 -10.80 5.19
CA LYS A 27 8.38 -10.50 5.90
C LYS A 27 9.60 -10.74 5.01
N LYS A 28 9.70 -11.91 4.39
CA LYS A 28 10.81 -12.22 3.46
C LYS A 28 10.87 -11.22 2.32
N TYR A 29 9.72 -10.92 1.72
CA TYR A 29 9.61 -9.96 0.65
C TYR A 29 10.07 -8.56 1.09
N TYR A 30 9.64 -8.12 2.27
CA TYR A 30 10.07 -6.85 2.86
C TYR A 30 11.57 -6.83 3.11
N ASP A 31 12.14 -7.86 3.75
CA ASP A 31 13.57 -7.90 4.09
C ASP A 31 14.45 -7.88 2.83
N ILE A 32 14.06 -8.59 1.78
CA ILE A 32 14.78 -8.61 0.48
C ILE A 32 14.70 -7.23 -0.20
N ASN A 33 13.54 -6.58 -0.15
CA ASN A 33 13.28 -5.35 -0.89
C ASN A 33 13.33 -4.10 0.00
N LYS A 34 13.87 -4.21 1.21
CA LYS A 34 13.75 -3.19 2.27
C LYS A 34 14.13 -1.79 1.80
N GLN A 35 15.30 -1.65 1.19
CA GLN A 35 15.77 -0.35 0.68
C GLN A 35 14.83 0.22 -0.37
N MET A 36 14.40 -0.60 -1.34
CA MET A 36 13.48 -0.17 -2.39
C MET A 36 12.10 0.23 -1.83
N ILE A 37 11.62 -0.49 -0.82
CA ILE A 37 10.36 -0.19 -0.14
C ILE A 37 10.48 1.11 0.66
N GLU A 38 11.56 1.30 1.42
CA GLU A 38 11.83 2.53 2.18
C GLU A 38 11.95 3.76 1.27
N GLU A 39 12.68 3.65 0.15
CA GLU A 39 12.78 4.72 -0.84
C GLU A 39 11.44 5.02 -1.50
N SER A 40 10.65 3.99 -1.81
CA SER A 40 9.34 4.15 -2.41
C SER A 40 8.34 4.77 -1.43
N ALA A 41 8.39 4.39 -0.15
CA ALA A 41 7.60 4.97 0.92
C ALA A 41 7.95 6.46 1.12
N LYS A 42 9.24 6.81 1.05
CA LYS A 42 9.68 8.21 1.10
C LYS A 42 9.10 9.03 -0.05
N LYS A 43 9.24 8.55 -1.30
CA LYS A 43 8.66 9.22 -2.48
C LYS A 43 7.14 9.35 -2.39
N MET A 44 6.47 8.36 -1.81
CA MET A 44 5.04 8.41 -1.56
C MET A 44 4.68 9.47 -0.52
N GLY A 45 5.45 9.56 0.57
CA GLY A 45 5.32 10.60 1.58
C GLY A 45 5.48 11.99 1.00
N GLU A 46 6.52 12.22 0.19
CA GLU A 46 6.76 13.49 -0.50
C GLU A 46 5.60 13.87 -1.43
N LYS A 47 5.10 12.93 -2.25
CA LYS A 47 3.91 13.15 -3.10
C LYS A 47 2.65 13.45 -2.29
N MET A 48 2.45 12.77 -1.16
CA MET A 48 1.34 13.00 -0.24
C MET A 48 1.43 14.38 0.44
N GLU A 49 2.62 14.81 0.84
CA GLU A 49 2.84 16.14 1.43
C GLU A 49 2.63 17.25 0.39
N GLU A 50 3.13 17.08 -0.83
CA GLU A 50 2.89 18.02 -1.93
C GLU A 50 1.40 18.10 -2.26
N MET A 51 0.71 16.96 -2.32
CA MET A 51 -0.73 16.90 -2.50
C MET A 51 -1.46 17.68 -1.40
N LYS A 52 -1.10 17.46 -0.12
CA LYS A 52 -1.71 18.18 1.01
C LYS A 52 -1.54 19.69 0.93
N LYS A 53 -0.38 20.17 0.47
CA LYS A 53 -0.11 21.61 0.28
C LYS A 53 -0.96 22.21 -0.84
N ASN A 54 -1.27 21.41 -1.86
CA ASN A 54 -2.03 21.82 -3.04
C ASN A 54 -3.53 21.48 -2.93
N LEU A 55 -4.02 21.05 -1.75
CA LEU A 55 -5.44 20.79 -1.55
C LEU A 55 -6.22 22.10 -1.59
N PRO A 56 -7.21 22.25 -2.51
CA PRO A 56 -8.04 23.44 -2.58
C PRO A 56 -8.92 23.62 -1.32
N ASN A 57 -9.26 22.52 -0.64
CA ASN A 57 -9.90 22.54 0.67
C ASN A 57 -9.38 21.38 1.54
N PRO A 58 -8.48 21.63 2.51
CA PRO A 58 -7.91 20.59 3.37
C PRO A 58 -8.89 20.06 4.43
N ASN A 59 -10.11 20.61 4.52
CA ASN A 59 -11.17 20.08 5.38
C ASN A 59 -12.18 19.22 4.62
N ASP A 60 -12.07 19.14 3.29
CA ASP A 60 -12.94 18.32 2.46
C ASP A 60 -12.36 16.90 2.33
N PHE A 61 -12.94 15.99 3.12
CA PHE A 61 -12.54 14.58 3.14
C PHE A 61 -12.72 13.89 1.78
N THR A 62 -13.72 14.29 0.98
CA THR A 62 -13.96 13.72 -0.35
C THR A 62 -12.84 14.13 -1.32
N VAL A 63 -12.41 15.39 -1.27
CA VAL A 63 -11.28 15.88 -2.08
C VAL A 63 -9.97 15.20 -1.67
N ILE A 64 -9.73 15.05 -0.37
CA ILE A 64 -8.55 14.34 0.17
C ILE A 64 -8.53 12.89 -0.32
N MET A 65 -9.65 12.18 -0.17
CA MET A 65 -9.75 10.78 -0.57
C MET A 65 -9.59 10.59 -2.08
N GLY A 66 -10.20 11.48 -2.88
CA GLY A 66 -10.03 11.47 -4.34
C GLY A 66 -8.58 11.67 -4.76
N LYS A 67 -7.88 12.63 -4.14
CA LYS A 67 -6.46 12.88 -4.42
C LYS A 67 -5.55 11.76 -3.93
N MET A 68 -5.84 11.17 -2.78
CA MET A 68 -5.12 9.97 -2.33
C MET A 68 -5.29 8.81 -3.32
N PHE A 69 -6.52 8.61 -3.81
CA PHE A 69 -6.81 7.57 -4.80
C PHE A 69 -6.03 7.80 -6.09
N GLU A 70 -5.97 9.05 -6.57
CA GLU A 70 -5.20 9.45 -7.76
C GLU A 70 -3.71 9.14 -7.58
N VAL A 71 -3.10 9.61 -6.49
CA VAL A 71 -1.68 9.35 -6.18
C VAL A 71 -1.38 7.85 -6.09
N MET A 72 -2.26 7.08 -5.43
CA MET A 72 -2.10 5.64 -5.31
C MET A 72 -2.21 4.94 -6.66
N SER A 73 -3.23 5.28 -7.44
CA SER A 73 -3.47 4.71 -8.77
C SER A 73 -2.32 5.01 -9.73
N ASP A 74 -1.75 6.21 -9.69
CA ASP A 74 -0.55 6.56 -10.48
C ASP A 74 0.67 5.74 -10.07
N MET A 75 0.84 5.45 -8.78
CA MET A 75 2.02 4.78 -8.25
C MET A 75 1.99 3.26 -8.43
N VAL A 76 0.82 2.65 -8.24
CA VAL A 76 0.68 1.18 -8.23
C VAL A 76 -0.16 0.65 -9.39
N GLY A 77 -0.87 1.52 -10.11
CA GLY A 77 -1.85 1.16 -11.13
C GLY A 77 -3.25 1.00 -10.53
N GLU A 78 -4.27 1.52 -11.22
CA GLU A 78 -5.66 1.50 -10.76
C GLU A 78 -6.16 0.07 -10.46
N GLU A 79 -5.84 -0.90 -11.33
CA GLU A 79 -6.23 -2.31 -11.14
C GLU A 79 -5.59 -2.92 -9.89
N ASN A 80 -4.30 -2.70 -9.66
CA ASN A 80 -3.59 -3.20 -8.48
C ASN A 80 -4.11 -2.54 -7.20
N PHE A 81 -4.44 -1.24 -7.27
CA PHE A 81 -5.02 -0.54 -6.14
C PHE A 81 -6.40 -1.11 -5.77
N LYS A 82 -7.29 -1.27 -6.77
CA LYS A 82 -8.60 -1.91 -6.57
C LYS A 82 -8.47 -3.31 -5.99
N LYS A 83 -7.58 -4.12 -6.56
CA LYS A 83 -7.33 -5.50 -6.09
C LYS A 83 -6.82 -5.52 -4.64
N MET A 84 -5.93 -4.62 -4.25
CA MET A 84 -5.49 -4.51 -2.87
C MET A 84 -6.61 -4.11 -1.92
N MET A 85 -7.51 -3.22 -2.34
CA MET A 85 -8.69 -2.85 -1.56
C MET A 85 -9.63 -4.05 -1.37
N GLU A 86 -9.89 -4.81 -2.42
CA GLU A 86 -10.66 -6.06 -2.35
C GLU A 86 -10.02 -7.08 -1.41
N LEU A 87 -8.71 -7.27 -1.50
CA LEU A 87 -7.97 -8.17 -0.63
C LEU A 87 -8.00 -7.71 0.83
N GLN A 88 -7.89 -6.41 1.11
CA GLN A 88 -8.03 -5.87 2.47
C GLN A 88 -9.45 -6.07 3.03
N GLN A 89 -10.48 -5.90 2.21
CA GLN A 89 -11.86 -6.19 2.62
C GLN A 89 -12.06 -7.68 2.89
N LYS A 90 -11.50 -8.55 2.04
CA LYS A 90 -11.58 -10.01 2.18
C LYS A 90 -10.78 -10.53 3.36
N TYR A 91 -9.63 -9.91 3.64
CA TYR A 91 -8.67 -10.33 4.66
C TYR A 91 -8.30 -9.15 5.56
N PRO A 92 -9.14 -8.78 6.54
CA PRO A 92 -8.91 -7.62 7.41
C PRO A 92 -7.58 -7.65 8.18
N PHE A 93 -7.07 -8.85 8.49
CA PHE A 93 -5.77 -9.02 9.15
C PHE A 93 -4.59 -8.44 8.35
N LEU A 94 -4.74 -8.24 7.02
CA LEU A 94 -3.70 -7.61 6.20
C LEU A 94 -3.34 -6.22 6.68
N GLN A 95 -4.27 -5.48 7.30
CA GLN A 95 -3.95 -4.19 7.93
C GLN A 95 -2.99 -4.35 9.10
N GLU A 96 -3.19 -5.36 9.94
CA GLU A 96 -2.31 -5.66 11.07
C GLU A 96 -0.93 -6.09 10.59
N VAL A 97 -0.88 -6.98 9.59
CA VAL A 97 0.36 -7.45 8.96
C VAL A 97 1.12 -6.26 8.37
N SER A 98 0.46 -5.40 7.61
CA SER A 98 1.08 -4.20 7.03
C SER A 98 1.66 -3.28 8.10
N LYS A 99 0.94 -3.01 9.19
CA LYS A 99 1.41 -2.18 10.31
C LYS A 99 2.61 -2.78 11.04
N LYS A 100 2.69 -4.11 11.17
CA LYS A 100 3.84 -4.79 11.80
C LYS A 100 5.15 -4.55 11.03
N PHE A 101 5.08 -4.52 9.70
CA PHE A 101 6.26 -4.43 8.83
C PHE A 101 6.57 -3.03 8.32
N MET A 102 5.55 -2.16 8.25
CA MET A 102 5.68 -0.74 7.96
C MET A 102 5.10 0.06 9.13
N PRO A 103 5.78 0.09 10.30
CA PRO A 103 5.37 0.95 11.38
C PRO A 103 5.46 2.39 10.88
N GLY A 104 4.29 3.06 10.80
CA GLY A 104 4.25 4.49 10.54
C GLY A 104 5.18 5.18 11.56
N LYS A 105 6.19 5.88 11.06
CA LYS A 105 6.90 6.87 11.87
C LYS A 105 5.98 8.04 12.17
#